data_AF-A0A519H251-F1
#
_entry.id   AF-A0A519H251-F1
#
_cell.length_a   1.000
_cell.length_b   1.000
_cell.length_c   1.000
_cell.angle_alpha   90.00
_cell.angle_beta   90.00
_cell.angle_gamma   90.00
#
_symmetry.space_group_name_H-M   'P 1'
#
loop_
_entity.id
_entity.type
_entity.pdbx_description
1 polymer ?
#
loop_
_entity_poly.entity_id
_entity_poly.type
_entity_poly.pdbx_seq_one_letter_code
_entity_poly.pdbx_strand_id
1 'polypeptide(L)'
;SGIGLALTGWAFMLGWLDAMTQALCWSAVFFLASAAASSAYLTVSEVFPLEMRALAISIFYAVGTGAGGFAAPVLFGMLIETGSRGAVMVGYCIGAALVIAAGLLALRWAVDAERKPLEEVAPPLGATPGRD
;
A
#
# COMPACT_ATOMS: atom_id res chain seq x y z
N SER A 1 8.38 -4.92 1.46
CA SER A 1 7.64 -5.88 0.62
C SER A 1 8.02 -5.75 -0.86
N GLY A 2 8.23 -4.54 -1.40
CA GLY A 2 8.57 -4.35 -2.83
C GLY A 2 9.79 -5.12 -3.34
N ILE A 3 10.91 -5.15 -2.58
CA ILE A 3 12.07 -5.98 -2.93
C ILE A 3 11.70 -7.47 -2.98
N GLY A 4 10.94 -7.96 -2.00
CA GLY A 4 10.47 -9.35 -1.98
C GLY A 4 9.58 -9.68 -3.18
N LEU A 5 8.75 -8.73 -3.64
CA LEU A 5 7.91 -8.89 -4.82
C LEU A 5 8.75 -8.99 -6.11
N ALA A 6 9.78 -8.15 -6.25
CA ALA A 6 10.72 -8.21 -7.37
C ALA A 6 11.50 -9.53 -7.41
N LEU A 7 12.00 -9.98 -6.25
CA LEU A 7 12.70 -11.27 -6.14
C LEU A 7 11.78 -12.45 -6.44
N THR A 8 10.52 -12.40 -6.00
CA THR A 8 9.52 -13.44 -6.29
C THR A 8 9.23 -13.51 -7.79
N GLY A 9 9.05 -12.36 -8.46
CA GLY A 9 8.87 -12.31 -9.90
C GLY A 9 10.08 -12.84 -10.67
N TRP A 10 11.30 -12.52 -10.21
CA TRP A 10 12.54 -13.01 -10.81
C TRP A 10 12.66 -14.53 -10.68
N ALA A 11 12.41 -15.08 -9.48
CA ALA A 11 12.39 -16.52 -9.25
C ALA A 11 11.28 -17.24 -10.07
N PHE A 12 10.13 -16.58 -10.27
CA PHE A 12 9.05 -17.07 -11.13
C PHE A 12 9.49 -17.14 -12.60
N MET A 13 10.17 -16.09 -13.10
CA MET A 13 10.68 -16.06 -14.47
C MET A 13 11.67 -17.21 -14.75
N LEU A 14 12.56 -17.49 -13.79
CA LEU A 14 13.54 -18.58 -13.87
C LEU A 14 12.90 -19.98 -13.74
N GLY A 15 11.61 -20.07 -13.43
CA GLY A 15 10.90 -21.34 -13.25
C GLY A 15 11.33 -22.10 -11.99
N TRP A 16 11.89 -21.42 -11.00
CA TRP A 16 12.36 -22.03 -9.74
C TRP A 16 11.24 -22.25 -8.73
N LEU A 17 10.08 -21.63 -8.97
CA LEU A 17 8.96 -21.67 -8.05
C LEU A 17 7.95 -22.74 -8.51
N ASP A 18 7.68 -23.67 -7.62
CA ASP A 18 6.48 -24.50 -7.66
C ASP A 18 5.30 -23.76 -6.97
N ALA A 19 4.07 -24.25 -7.14
CA ALA A 19 2.87 -23.62 -6.62
C ALA A 19 2.94 -23.34 -5.11
N MET A 20 3.50 -24.27 -4.33
CA MET A 20 3.67 -24.11 -2.88
C MET A 20 4.68 -23.00 -2.55
N THR A 21 5.85 -23.01 -3.19
CA THR A 21 6.91 -22.03 -2.92
C THR A 21 6.48 -20.63 -3.36
N GLN A 22 5.74 -20.52 -4.46
CA GLN A 22 5.16 -19.26 -4.90
C GLN A 22 4.15 -18.70 -3.90
N ALA A 23 3.27 -19.55 -3.37
CA ALA A 23 2.33 -19.15 -2.32
C ALA A 23 3.07 -18.65 -1.07
N LEU A 24 4.12 -19.35 -0.63
CA LEU A 24 4.94 -18.92 0.51
C LEU A 24 5.63 -17.57 0.27
N CYS A 25 6.19 -17.36 -0.92
CA CYS A 25 6.78 -16.07 -1.29
C CYS A 25 5.73 -14.96 -1.23
N TRP A 26 4.53 -15.17 -1.79
CA TRP A 26 3.45 -14.20 -1.69
C TRP A 26 3.01 -13.97 -0.25
N SER A 27 2.85 -15.01 0.56
CA SER A 27 2.49 -14.87 1.98
C SER A 27 3.50 -13.99 2.73
N ALA A 28 4.81 -14.20 2.52
CA ALA A 28 5.84 -13.37 3.13
C ALA A 28 5.77 -11.89 2.67
N VAL A 29 5.54 -11.67 1.37
CA VAL A 29 5.39 -10.32 0.82
C VAL A 29 4.15 -9.62 1.37
N PHE A 30 3.01 -10.31 1.42
CA PHE A 30 1.75 -9.78 1.96
C PHE A 30 1.81 -9.55 3.46
N PHE A 31 2.50 -10.41 4.20
CA PHE A 31 2.76 -10.21 5.62
C PHE A 31 3.52 -8.91 5.87
N LEU A 32 4.56 -8.62 5.09
CA LEU A 32 5.27 -7.35 5.22
C LEU A 32 4.44 -6.16 4.72
N ALA A 33 3.58 -6.37 3.72
CA ALA A 33 2.68 -5.32 3.23
C ALA A 33 1.55 -5.00 4.22
N SER A 34 1.09 -5.94 5.06
CA SER A 34 0.00 -5.71 6.01
C SER A 34 0.38 -4.71 7.10
N ALA A 35 1.64 -4.73 7.56
CA ALA A 35 2.16 -3.74 8.50
C ALA A 35 2.10 -2.31 7.93
N ALA A 36 2.40 -2.15 6.63
CA ALA A 36 2.28 -0.86 5.95
C ALA A 36 0.80 -0.43 5.79
N ALA A 37 -0.10 -1.36 5.48
CA ALA A 37 -1.52 -1.06 5.38
C ALA A 37 -2.13 -0.65 6.74
N SER A 38 -1.73 -1.32 7.83
CA SER A 38 -2.22 -1.00 9.18
C SER A 38 -1.73 0.36 9.68
N SER A 39 -0.46 0.71 9.43
CA SER A 39 0.08 2.02 9.80
C SER A 39 -0.58 3.14 9.00
N ALA A 40 -0.80 2.94 7.70
CA ALA A 40 -1.51 3.92 6.87
C ALA A 40 -2.93 4.22 7.39
N TYR A 41 -3.66 3.20 7.85
CA TYR A 41 -4.98 3.40 8.45
C TYR A 41 -4.92 4.30 9.69
N LEU A 42 -3.96 4.06 10.59
CA LEU A 42 -3.75 4.90 11.77
C LEU A 42 -3.38 6.34 11.36
N THR A 43 -2.43 6.51 10.44
CA THR A 43 -2.02 7.84 9.95
C THR A 43 -3.19 8.62 9.35
N VAL A 44 -4.02 7.99 8.52
CA VAL A 44 -5.23 8.65 7.97
C VAL A 44 -6.23 8.97 9.07
N SER A 45 -6.34 8.12 10.09
CA SER A 45 -7.20 8.42 11.22
C SER A 45 -6.66 9.58 12.08
N GLU A 46 -5.35 9.76 12.19
CA GLU A 46 -4.74 10.72 13.11
C GLU A 46 -4.47 12.10 12.48
N VAL A 47 -4.17 12.14 11.17
CA VAL A 47 -3.83 13.38 10.45
C VAL A 47 -5.06 14.23 10.11
N PHE A 48 -6.24 13.61 10.02
CA PHE A 48 -7.47 14.32 9.66
C PHE A 48 -8.36 14.60 10.89
N PRO A 49 -9.01 15.78 10.97
CA PRO A 49 -9.98 16.10 12.01
C PRO A 49 -11.09 15.04 12.09
N LEU A 50 -11.64 14.84 13.29
CA LEU A 50 -12.64 13.81 13.59
C LEU A 50 -13.85 13.88 12.65
N GLU A 51 -14.26 15.09 12.27
CA GLU A 51 -15.42 15.37 11.43
C GLU A 51 -15.20 14.92 9.97
N MET A 52 -13.95 14.92 9.49
CA MET A 52 -13.58 14.58 8.11
C MET A 52 -12.94 13.19 7.96
N ARG A 53 -12.60 12.55 9.07
CA ARG A 53 -11.91 11.25 9.12
C ARG A 53 -12.63 10.17 8.32
N ALA A 54 -13.95 10.07 8.44
CA ALA A 54 -14.76 9.08 7.73
C ALA A 54 -14.69 9.28 6.19
N LEU A 55 -14.70 10.54 5.74
CA LEU A 55 -14.56 10.86 4.32
C LEU A 55 -13.16 10.55 3.81
N ALA A 56 -12.13 10.87 4.59
CA ALA A 56 -10.75 10.54 4.23
C ALA A 56 -10.59 9.02 4.06
N ILE A 57 -10.99 8.23 5.07
CA ILE A 57 -10.90 6.76 5.02
C ILE A 57 -11.66 6.20 3.82
N SER A 58 -12.87 6.69 3.53
CA SER A 58 -13.66 6.17 2.40
C SER A 58 -13.01 6.45 1.04
N ILE A 59 -12.41 7.64 0.85
CA ILE A 59 -11.68 7.97 -0.38
C ILE A 59 -10.43 7.11 -0.51
N PHE A 60 -9.63 6.98 0.55
CA PHE A 60 -8.44 6.12 0.55
C PHE A 60 -8.79 4.66 0.27
N TYR A 61 -9.87 4.16 0.88
CA TYR A 61 -10.36 2.81 0.65
C TYR A 61 -10.86 2.61 -0.80
N ALA A 62 -11.62 3.56 -1.34
CA ALA A 62 -12.13 3.50 -2.71
C ALA A 62 -10.99 3.51 -3.74
N VAL A 63 -10.02 4.40 -3.59
CA VAL A 63 -8.85 4.49 -4.48
C VAL A 63 -7.98 3.25 -4.33
N GLY A 64 -7.70 2.82 -3.10
CA GLY A 64 -6.90 1.62 -2.82
C GLY A 64 -7.53 0.34 -3.38
N THR A 65 -8.84 0.18 -3.20
CA THR A 65 -9.60 -0.97 -3.73
C THR A 65 -9.72 -0.90 -5.25
N GLY A 66 -9.92 0.29 -5.83
CA GLY A 66 -9.93 0.46 -7.28
C GLY A 66 -8.60 0.12 -7.94
N ALA A 67 -7.49 0.61 -7.38
CA ALA A 67 -6.16 0.32 -7.91
C ALA A 67 -5.72 -1.13 -7.65
N GLY A 68 -5.76 -1.57 -6.39
CA GLY A 68 -5.24 -2.88 -5.97
C GLY A 68 -6.22 -4.03 -6.19
N GLY A 69 -7.52 -3.80 -6.00
CA GLY A 69 -8.56 -4.83 -6.07
C GLY A 69 -9.19 -4.99 -7.45
N PHE A 70 -9.27 -3.92 -8.24
CA PHE A 70 -9.85 -3.98 -9.59
C PHE A 70 -8.78 -3.92 -10.69
N ALA A 71 -7.94 -2.87 -10.71
CA ALA A 71 -6.97 -2.70 -11.79
C ALA A 71 -5.87 -3.79 -11.78
N ALA A 72 -5.38 -4.20 -10.60
CA ALA A 72 -4.34 -5.21 -10.54
C ALA A 72 -4.79 -6.60 -11.05
N PRO A 73 -5.95 -7.17 -10.66
CA PRO A 73 -6.41 -8.43 -11.25
C PRO A 73 -6.67 -8.36 -12.75
N VAL A 74 -7.20 -7.24 -13.26
CA VAL A 74 -7.39 -7.04 -14.70
C VAL A 74 -6.04 -7.03 -15.43
N LEU A 75 -5.06 -6.28 -14.92
CA LEU A 75 -3.71 -6.23 -15.48
C LEU A 75 -3.04 -7.61 -15.46
N PHE A 76 -3.01 -8.28 -14.30
CA PHE A 76 -2.38 -9.59 -14.19
C PHE A 76 -3.13 -10.66 -14.99
N GLY A 77 -4.46 -10.58 -15.13
CA GLY A 77 -5.24 -11.44 -16.02
C GLY A 77 -4.76 -11.33 -17.47
N MET A 78 -4.69 -10.10 -18.01
CA MET A 78 -4.17 -9.87 -19.37
C MET A 78 -2.73 -10.34 -19.53
N LEU A 79 -1.86 -10.11 -18.54
CA LEU A 79 -0.46 -10.55 -18.59
C LEU A 79 -0.32 -12.07 -18.56
N ILE A 80 -1.13 -12.76 -17.76
CA ILE A 80 -1.13 -14.22 -17.66
C ILE A 80 -1.67 -14.86 -18.95
N GLU A 81 -2.70 -14.27 -19.57
CA GLU A 81 -3.26 -14.73 -20.84
C GLU A 81 -2.24 -14.75 -21.99
N THR A 82 -1.22 -13.89 -21.93
CA THR A 82 -0.12 -13.93 -22.93
C THR A 82 0.70 -15.22 -22.89
N GLY A 83 0.62 -16.01 -21.82
CA GLY A 83 1.42 -17.20 -21.59
C GLY A 83 2.92 -16.93 -21.36
N SER A 84 3.35 -15.67 -21.38
CA SER A 84 4.75 -15.29 -21.22
C SER A 84 5.10 -15.05 -19.75
N ARG A 85 6.02 -15.86 -19.22
CA ARG A 85 6.61 -15.64 -17.88
C ARG A 85 7.28 -14.28 -17.75
N GLY A 86 7.86 -13.76 -18.84
CA GLY A 86 8.46 -12.43 -18.88
C GLY A 86 7.44 -11.31 -18.72
N ALA A 87 6.24 -11.44 -19.32
CA ALA A 87 5.16 -10.47 -19.17
C ALA A 87 4.67 -10.38 -17.72
N VAL A 88 4.51 -11.53 -17.06
CA VAL A 88 4.12 -11.60 -15.64
C VAL A 88 5.22 -11.00 -14.75
N MET A 89 6.49 -11.23 -15.06
CA MET A 89 7.63 -10.60 -14.36
C MET A 89 7.58 -9.07 -14.46
N VAL A 90 7.26 -8.51 -15.63
CA VAL A 90 7.06 -7.05 -15.77
C VAL A 90 5.95 -6.57 -14.83
N GLY A 91 4.85 -7.31 -14.71
CA GLY A 91 3.79 -7.04 -13.74
C GLY A 91 4.32 -6.98 -12.29
N TYR A 92 5.15 -7.96 -11.89
CA TYR A 92 5.80 -7.95 -10.57
C TYR A 92 6.74 -6.77 -10.38
N CYS A 93 7.51 -6.39 -11.40
CA CYS A 93 8.40 -5.24 -11.35
C CYS A 93 7.62 -3.93 -11.18
N ILE A 94 6.49 -3.77 -11.89
CA ILE A 94 5.61 -2.61 -11.74
C ILE A 94 5.09 -2.54 -10.29
N GLY A 95 4.56 -3.64 -9.77
CA GLY A 95 4.10 -3.69 -8.37
C GLY A 95 5.22 -3.39 -7.38
N ALA A 96 6.41 -3.92 -7.61
CA ALA A 96 7.58 -3.69 -6.74
C ALA A 96 8.00 -2.22 -6.75
N ALA A 97 8.04 -1.60 -7.93
CA ALA A 97 8.35 -0.19 -8.10
C ALA A 97 7.33 0.70 -7.39
N LEU A 98 6.03 0.40 -7.52
CA LEU A 98 4.96 1.14 -6.82
C LEU A 98 5.11 1.07 -5.30
N VAL A 99 5.38 -0.11 -4.75
CA VAL A 99 5.57 -0.29 -3.30
C VAL A 99 6.84 0.42 -2.80
N ILE A 100 7.94 0.35 -3.54
CA ILE A 100 9.18 1.04 -3.19
C ILE A 100 8.98 2.54 -3.25
N ALA A 101 8.36 3.05 -4.33
CA ALA A 101 8.04 4.47 -4.47
C ALA A 101 7.17 4.95 -3.31
N ALA A 102 6.09 4.24 -2.98
CA ALA A 102 5.23 4.57 -1.85
C ALA A 102 6.01 4.65 -0.52
N GLY A 103 6.92 3.70 -0.27
CA GLY A 103 7.81 3.73 0.89
C GLY A 103 8.74 4.94 0.91
N LEU A 104 9.33 5.31 -0.23
CA LEU A 104 10.20 6.49 -0.35
C LEU A 104 9.42 7.79 -0.16
N LEU A 105 8.19 7.88 -0.70
CA LEU A 105 7.33 9.04 -0.51
C LEU A 105 6.93 9.19 0.96
N ALA A 106 6.60 8.08 1.63
CA ALA A 106 6.34 8.08 3.07
C ALA A 106 7.58 8.56 3.85
N LEU A 107 8.78 8.07 3.53
CA LEU A 107 10.01 8.55 4.20
C LEU A 107 10.26 10.05 4.02
N ARG A 108 9.80 10.66 2.92
CA ARG A 108 10.06 12.07 2.63
C ARG A 108 8.98 13.02 3.13
N TRP A 109 7.72 12.60 3.10
CA TRP A 109 6.55 13.46 3.30
C TRP A 109 5.57 12.98 4.37
N ALA A 110 5.81 11.83 5.02
CA ALA A 110 4.95 11.40 6.11
C ALA A 110 5.03 12.39 7.28
N VAL A 111 3.86 12.73 7.83
CA VAL A 111 3.74 13.51 9.05
C VAL A 111 3.93 12.55 10.21
N ASP A 112 4.84 12.90 11.11
CA ASP A 112 5.10 12.13 12.32
C ASP A 112 3.98 12.37 13.35
N ALA A 113 2.93 11.55 13.24
CA ALA A 113 1.77 11.56 14.13
C ALA A 113 2.01 10.71 15.40
N GLU A 114 3.14 10.00 15.49
CA GLU A 114 3.41 9.10 16.61
C GLU A 114 3.46 9.85 17.95
N ARG A 115 2.71 9.32 18.93
CA ARG A 115 2.70 9.77 20.34
C ARG A 115 2.27 11.22 20.57
N LYS A 116 1.64 11.88 19.60
CA LYS A 116 1.09 13.23 19.77
C LYS A 116 -0.42 13.16 20.02
N PRO A 117 -0.97 14.00 20.93
CA PRO A 117 -2.41 14.09 21.10
C PRO A 117 -3.07 14.58 19.80
N LEU A 118 -4.23 14.00 19.47
CA LEU A 118 -4.97 14.25 18.22
C LEU A 118 -5.25 15.73 17.97
N GLU A 119 -5.42 16.50 19.04
CA GLU A 119 -5.69 17.94 19.02
C GLU A 119 -4.48 18.78 18.58
N GLU A 120 -3.26 18.25 18.74
CA GLU A 120 -2.00 18.89 18.34
C GLU A 120 -1.64 18.56 16.88
N VAL A 121 -2.08 17.41 16.37
CA VAL A 121 -1.86 16.98 14.97
C VAL A 121 -2.94 17.50 14.03
N ALA A 122 -4.21 17.48 14.47
CA ALA A 122 -5.36 17.90 13.70
C ALA A 122 -6.36 18.69 14.57
N PRO A 123 -6.19 20.03 14.68
CA PRO A 123 -7.12 20.88 15.42
C PRO A 123 -8.56 20.71 14.91
N PRO A 124 -9.57 20.62 15.81
CA PRO A 124 -10.97 20.55 15.42
C PRO A 124 -11.36 21.75 14.56
N LEU A 125 -12.19 21.52 13.53
CA LEU A 125 -12.63 22.58 12.60
C LEU A 125 -13.43 23.71 13.29
N GLY A 126 -13.84 23.51 14.54
CA GLY A 126 -14.55 24.50 15.38
C GLY A 126 -13.72 25.14 16.50
N ALA A 127 -12.41 24.89 16.60
CA ALA A 127 -11.57 25.49 17.63
C ALA A 127 -11.44 27.01 17.40
N THR A 128 -12.25 27.79 18.11
CA THR A 128 -12.08 29.25 18.18
C THR A 128 -10.86 29.52 19.06
N PRO A 129 -9.93 30.43 18.68
CA PRO A 129 -8.91 30.88 19.62
C PRO A 129 -9.64 31.47 20.82
N GLY A 130 -9.53 30.84 21.98
CA GLY A 130 -10.04 31.40 23.23
C GLY A 130 -9.43 32.79 23.39
N ARG A 131 -10.28 33.82 23.38
CA ARG A 131 -9.93 35.15 23.85
C ARG A 131 -10.22 35.16 25.34
N ASP A 132 -9.16 35.01 26.11
CA ASP A 132 -9.03 35.55 27.46
C ASP A 132 -9.42 37.04 27.52
#